data_AF-A0AAV4C0S7-F1
#
_entry.id   AF-A0AAV4C0S7-F1
#
_cell.length_a   1.000
_cell.length_b   1.000
_cell.length_c   1.000
_cell.angle_alpha   90.00
_cell.angle_beta   90.00
_cell.angle_gamma   90.00
#
_symmetry.space_group_name_H-M   'P 1'
#
loop_
_entity.id
_entity.type
_entity.pdbx_description
1 polymer ?
#
loop_
_entity_poly.entity_id
_entity_poly.type
_entity_poly.pdbx_seq_one_letter_code
_entity_poly.pdbx_strand_id
1 'polypeptide(L)'
;MLMCSEKRSSYLGRKGLIFFTFSFVCAAAVVLSLFLVKNLKHKERDVERPAISRKEAKTSEKRAVEPSQPEGEICNTTDCIKIAASVADNMNPEADPCIDFAEFACGNFYKTATFNEGESKTGPFYTLQRKVNEIVKGQWTIFLSVPITRWFWREVD
;
A
#
# COMPACT_ATOMS: atom_id res chain seq x y z
N MET A 1 -40.63 -45.51 49.41
CA MET A 1 -39.87 -45.21 48.17
C MET A 1 -39.31 -43.80 48.28
N LEU A 2 -38.05 -43.64 48.65
CA LEU A 2 -37.30 -42.39 48.46
C LEU A 2 -35.83 -42.71 48.23
N MET A 3 -35.23 -41.85 47.40
CA MET A 3 -33.81 -41.71 47.06
C MET A 3 -33.31 -42.54 45.88
N CYS A 4 -33.13 -41.85 44.74
CA CYS A 4 -31.79 -41.73 44.16
C CYS A 4 -31.69 -40.45 43.32
N SER A 5 -31.05 -39.44 43.88
CA SER A 5 -30.47 -38.30 43.17
C SER A 5 -28.96 -38.42 43.30
N GLU A 6 -28.28 -39.13 42.41
CA GLU A 6 -26.84 -38.94 42.23
C GLU A 6 -26.33 -39.50 40.90
N LYS A 7 -25.66 -38.63 40.13
CA LYS A 7 -24.66 -38.84 39.06
C LYS A 7 -24.93 -38.04 37.78
N ARG A 8 -24.63 -36.74 37.84
CA ARG A 8 -24.21 -35.96 36.67
C ARG A 8 -23.16 -34.90 37.05
N SER A 9 -22.07 -35.32 37.68
CA SER A 9 -20.96 -34.43 38.07
C SER A 9 -19.61 -35.10 37.84
N SER A 10 -19.22 -35.34 36.58
CA SER A 10 -17.85 -35.85 36.27
C SER A 10 -17.33 -35.56 34.86
N TYR A 11 -18.09 -34.90 33.98
CA TYR A 11 -17.60 -34.47 32.64
C TYR A 11 -17.29 -32.96 32.55
N LEU A 12 -17.55 -32.22 33.65
CA LEU A 12 -17.53 -30.75 33.71
C LEU A 12 -16.26 -30.16 34.35
N GLY A 13 -15.29 -30.99 34.74
CA GLY A 13 -14.06 -30.53 35.42
C GLY A 13 -12.96 -30.07 34.47
N ARG A 14 -12.41 -30.99 33.67
CA ARG A 14 -11.17 -30.73 32.90
C ARG A 14 -11.39 -30.03 31.56
N LYS A 15 -12.47 -30.38 30.84
CA LYS A 15 -12.86 -29.69 29.60
C LYS A 15 -13.39 -28.29 29.87
N GLY A 16 -14.19 -28.14 30.93
CA GLY A 16 -14.67 -26.84 31.39
C GLY A 16 -13.50 -25.89 31.70
N LEU A 17 -12.50 -26.37 32.44
CA LEU A 17 -11.31 -25.57 32.75
C LEU A 17 -10.53 -25.13 31.49
N ILE A 18 -10.41 -25.99 30.47
CA ILE A 18 -9.77 -25.63 29.19
C ILE A 18 -10.60 -24.59 28.44
N PHE A 19 -11.93 -24.73 28.39
CA PHE A 19 -12.79 -23.74 27.74
C PHE A 19 -12.78 -22.39 28.49
N PHE A 20 -12.78 -22.40 29.82
CA PHE A 20 -12.70 -21.19 30.63
C PHE A 20 -11.35 -20.49 30.48
N THR A 21 -10.25 -21.24 30.47
CA THR A 21 -8.91 -20.68 30.25
C THR A 21 -8.75 -20.12 28.84
N PHE A 22 -9.23 -20.83 27.81
CA PHE A 22 -9.20 -20.33 26.44
C PHE A 22 -10.07 -19.07 26.27
N SER A 23 -11.30 -19.08 26.80
CA SER A 23 -12.20 -17.91 26.79
C SER A 23 -11.57 -16.71 27.50
N PHE A 24 -10.95 -16.92 28.66
CA PHE A 24 -10.28 -15.86 29.41
C PHE A 24 -9.05 -15.31 28.67
N VAL A 25 -8.22 -16.18 28.09
CA VAL A 25 -7.05 -15.77 27.29
C VAL A 25 -7.49 -14.98 26.05
N CYS A 26 -8.53 -15.43 25.34
CA CYS A 26 -9.09 -14.70 24.20
C CYS A 26 -9.66 -13.33 24.62
N ALA A 27 -10.42 -13.27 25.71
CA ALA A 27 -10.97 -12.02 26.23
C ALA A 27 -9.86 -11.04 26.64
N ALA A 28 -8.84 -11.51 27.34
CA ALA A 28 -7.67 -10.69 27.71
C ALA A 28 -6.92 -10.19 26.48
N ALA A 29 -6.70 -11.03 25.46
CA ALA A 29 -6.05 -10.64 24.21
C ALA A 29 -6.86 -9.56 23.44
N VAL A 30 -8.18 -9.68 23.40
CA VAL A 30 -9.07 -8.67 22.78
C VAL A 30 -9.00 -7.35 23.55
N VAL A 31 -9.07 -7.38 24.89
CA VAL A 31 -8.99 -6.17 25.73
C VAL A 31 -7.62 -5.50 25.59
N LEU A 32 -6.53 -6.27 25.60
CA LEU A 32 -5.17 -5.77 25.38
C LEU A 32 -5.03 -5.15 23.98
N SER A 33 -5.56 -5.79 22.94
CA SER A 33 -5.54 -5.26 21.57
C SER A 33 -6.31 -3.95 21.47
N LEU A 34 -7.50 -3.86 22.07
CA LEU A 34 -8.30 -2.62 22.11
C LEU A 34 -7.59 -1.51 22.90
N PHE A 35 -6.95 -1.84 24.02
CA PHE A 35 -6.19 -0.89 24.83
C PHE A 35 -4.95 -0.37 24.08
N LEU A 36 -4.20 -1.26 23.42
CA LEU A 36 -3.05 -0.88 22.59
C LEU A 36 -3.48 -0.01 21.40
N VAL A 37 -4.54 -0.37 20.69
CA VAL A 37 -5.06 0.43 19.55
C VAL A 37 -5.56 1.80 20.03
N LYS A 38 -6.23 1.88 21.18
CA LYS A 38 -6.66 3.17 21.76
C LYS A 38 -5.47 4.05 22.20
N ASN A 39 -4.43 3.45 22.78
CA ASN A 39 -3.22 4.18 23.19
C ASN A 39 -2.38 4.64 21.99
N LEU A 40 -2.34 3.86 20.90
CA LEU A 40 -1.70 4.27 19.65
C LEU A 40 -2.48 5.40 18.96
N LYS A 41 -3.83 5.39 19.02
CA LYS A 41 -4.65 6.48 18.48
C LYS A 41 -4.47 7.82 19.19
N HIS A 42 -4.03 7.84 20.45
CA HIS A 42 -3.75 9.10 21.16
C HIS A 42 -2.38 9.71 20.81
N LYS A 43 -1.57 9.00 20.00
CA LYS A 43 -0.29 9.48 19.47
C LYS A 43 -0.41 9.94 18.00
N GLU A 44 -1.59 10.35 17.57
CA GLU A 44 -1.71 11.28 16.45
C GLU A 44 -1.53 12.70 17.00
N ARG A 45 -0.30 13.03 17.46
CA ARG A 45 0.09 14.43 17.65
C ARG A 45 0.18 15.03 16.25
N ASP A 46 -0.72 15.97 15.99
CA ASP A 46 -0.51 17.16 15.20
C ASP A 46 0.71 17.08 14.27
N VAL A 47 0.48 16.58 13.05
CA VAL A 47 1.31 16.99 11.92
C VAL A 47 0.87 18.42 11.61
N GLU A 48 1.34 19.35 12.43
CA GLU A 48 1.47 20.73 12.00
C GLU A 48 2.42 20.68 10.81
N ARG A 49 1.86 20.88 9.61
CA ARG A 49 2.63 21.03 8.39
C ARG A 49 3.62 22.17 8.65
N PRO A 50 4.94 21.93 8.72
CA PRO A 50 5.85 23.04 8.85
C PRO A 50 5.68 23.88 7.58
N ALA A 51 5.25 25.13 7.77
CA ALA A 51 5.39 26.13 6.73
C ALA A 51 6.87 26.09 6.33
N ILE A 52 7.14 25.77 5.06
CA ILE A 52 8.47 25.97 4.49
C ILE A 52 8.65 27.49 4.45
N SER A 53 9.12 28.05 5.57
CA SER A 53 9.67 29.38 5.65
C SER A 53 10.95 29.33 4.81
N ARG A 54 10.80 29.74 3.56
CA ARG A 54 11.90 29.97 2.64
C ARG A 54 12.74 31.11 3.25
N LYS A 55 13.69 30.78 4.12
CA LYS A 55 14.74 31.73 4.49
C LYS A 55 15.58 31.93 3.24
N GLU A 56 15.42 33.10 2.64
CA GLU A 56 16.31 33.61 1.61
C GLU A 56 17.71 33.73 2.21
N ALA A 57 18.53 32.69 2.02
CA ALA A 57 19.98 32.83 2.14
C ALA A 57 20.48 33.43 0.83
N LYS A 58 20.51 34.77 0.78
CA LYS A 58 21.34 35.51 -0.17
C LYS A 58 22.80 35.26 0.19
N THR A 59 23.40 34.26 -0.44
CA THR A 59 24.77 34.38 -0.95
C THR A 59 24.70 34.08 -2.43
N SER A 60 24.78 35.16 -3.18
CA SER A 60 25.09 35.19 -4.59
C SER A 60 26.40 34.44 -4.83
N GLU A 61 26.31 33.15 -5.09
CA GLU A 61 27.27 32.49 -5.98
C GLU A 61 26.53 32.22 -7.28
N LYS A 62 26.90 33.05 -8.26
CA LYS A 62 26.45 33.00 -9.64
C LYS A 62 26.88 31.64 -10.19
N ARG A 63 26.06 30.60 -10.00
CA ARG A 63 26.12 29.43 -10.87
C ARG A 63 25.68 29.97 -12.22
N ALA A 64 26.66 30.36 -13.02
CA ALA A 64 26.49 30.45 -14.44
C ALA A 64 25.79 29.15 -14.83
N VAL A 65 24.54 29.27 -15.24
CA VAL A 65 24.02 28.34 -16.22
C VAL A 65 24.97 28.51 -17.39
N GLU A 66 26.00 27.67 -17.42
CA GLU A 66 26.61 27.30 -18.67
C GLU A 66 25.44 26.81 -19.53
N PRO A 67 25.14 27.43 -20.68
CA PRO A 67 24.19 26.85 -21.62
C PRO A 67 24.85 25.59 -22.17
N SER A 68 24.79 24.53 -21.39
CA SER A 68 25.27 23.20 -21.73
C SER A 68 24.06 22.33 -21.95
N GLN A 69 23.19 22.76 -22.87
CA GLN A 69 22.54 21.90 -23.85
C GLN A 69 22.35 22.79 -25.08
N PRO A 70 22.67 22.32 -26.29
CA PRO A 70 22.19 23.01 -27.48
C PRO A 70 20.66 23.13 -27.34
N GLU A 71 20.12 24.30 -27.63
CA GLU A 71 18.71 24.40 -27.95
C GLU A 71 18.41 23.33 -29.02
N GLY A 72 17.70 22.28 -28.64
CA GLY A 72 17.05 21.39 -29.61
C GLY A 72 17.63 19.99 -29.86
N GLU A 73 18.31 19.34 -28.92
CA GLU A 73 18.39 17.86 -29.02
C GLU A 73 17.13 17.21 -28.44
N ILE A 74 16.17 16.91 -29.32
CA ILE A 74 14.99 16.09 -29.00
C ILE A 74 15.46 14.66 -28.74
N CYS A 75 15.16 14.12 -27.55
CA CYS A 75 15.45 12.73 -27.23
C CYS A 75 14.54 11.78 -28.02
N ASN A 76 15.10 11.09 -29.01
CA ASN A 76 14.41 10.10 -29.84
C ASN A 76 14.72 8.65 -29.44
N THR A 77 15.20 8.41 -28.22
CA THR A 77 15.35 7.03 -27.74
C THR A 77 13.97 6.39 -27.55
N THR A 78 13.90 5.07 -27.70
CA THR A 78 12.66 4.32 -27.51
C THR A 78 12.02 4.60 -26.15
N ASP A 79 12.82 4.77 -25.10
CA ASP A 79 12.31 5.04 -23.75
C ASP A 79 11.78 6.47 -23.62
N CYS A 80 12.47 7.46 -24.21
CA CYS A 80 11.96 8.83 -24.26
C CYS A 80 10.61 8.90 -24.99
N ILE A 81 10.48 8.24 -26.14
CA ILE A 81 9.22 8.23 -26.91
C ILE A 81 8.09 7.58 -26.10
N LYS A 82 8.36 6.44 -25.44
CA LYS A 82 7.36 5.75 -24.60
C LYS A 82 6.89 6.63 -23.44
N ILE A 83 7.81 7.28 -22.75
CA ILE A 83 7.49 8.14 -21.61
C ILE A 83 6.74 9.38 -22.09
N ALA A 84 7.20 10.03 -23.15
CA ALA A 84 6.57 11.21 -23.73
C ALA A 84 5.13 10.91 -24.20
N ALA A 85 4.92 9.80 -24.89
CA ALA A 85 3.58 9.34 -25.27
C ALA A 85 2.70 9.11 -24.05
N SER A 86 3.20 8.39 -23.04
CA SER A 86 2.45 8.16 -21.81
C SER A 86 2.09 9.44 -21.06
N VAL A 87 2.93 10.48 -21.09
CA VAL A 87 2.60 11.78 -20.48
C VAL A 87 1.52 12.49 -21.30
N ALA A 88 1.70 12.55 -22.63
CA ALA A 88 0.76 13.22 -23.53
C ALA A 88 -0.64 12.60 -23.49
N ASP A 89 -0.74 11.26 -23.40
CA ASP A 89 -2.02 10.55 -23.34
C ASP A 89 -2.86 10.90 -22.10
N ASN A 90 -2.20 11.22 -20.98
CA ASN A 90 -2.86 11.56 -19.72
C ASN A 90 -3.22 13.05 -19.61
N MET A 91 -2.53 13.90 -20.38
CA MET A 91 -2.64 15.35 -20.36
C MET A 91 -3.84 15.82 -21.20
N ASN A 92 -4.57 16.83 -20.71
CA ASN A 92 -5.59 17.55 -21.46
C ASN A 92 -5.05 18.93 -21.88
N PRO A 93 -4.53 19.10 -23.12
CA PRO A 93 -3.92 20.35 -23.56
C PRO A 93 -4.94 21.49 -23.78
N GLU A 94 -6.24 21.21 -23.75
CA GLU A 94 -7.29 22.23 -23.89
C GLU A 94 -7.54 23.00 -22.58
N ALA A 95 -7.12 22.45 -21.44
CA ALA A 95 -7.26 23.10 -20.15
C ALA A 95 -6.13 24.10 -19.89
N ASP A 96 -6.44 25.24 -19.27
CA ASP A 96 -5.44 26.25 -18.92
C ASP A 96 -4.63 25.81 -17.69
N PRO A 97 -3.31 25.57 -17.81
CA PRO A 97 -2.46 25.16 -16.69
C PRO A 97 -2.33 26.23 -15.59
N CYS A 98 -2.60 27.50 -15.89
CA CYS A 98 -2.56 28.59 -14.91
C CYS A 98 -3.81 28.59 -14.02
N ILE A 99 -4.90 27.99 -14.48
CA ILE A 99 -6.19 27.96 -13.78
C ILE A 99 -6.40 26.62 -13.08
N ASP A 100 -6.24 25.51 -13.80
CA ASP A 100 -6.36 24.15 -13.26
C ASP A 100 -5.29 23.24 -13.85
N PHE A 101 -4.12 23.24 -13.21
CA PHE A 101 -3.02 22.36 -13.59
C PHE A 101 -3.37 20.87 -13.43
N ALA A 102 -4.32 20.51 -12.56
CA ALA A 102 -4.70 19.11 -12.38
C ALA A 102 -5.51 18.62 -13.60
N GLU A 103 -6.44 19.43 -14.09
CA GLU A 103 -7.16 19.13 -15.34
C GLU A 103 -6.20 19.17 -16.54
N PHE A 104 -5.28 20.14 -16.63
CA PHE A 104 -4.28 20.14 -17.69
C PHE A 104 -3.41 18.86 -17.67
N ALA A 105 -2.84 18.51 -16.53
CA ALA A 105 -1.90 17.39 -16.45
C ALA A 105 -2.55 16.01 -16.48
N CYS A 106 -3.79 15.88 -15.97
CA CYS A 106 -4.45 14.59 -15.74
C CYS A 106 -5.85 14.48 -16.36
N GLY A 107 -6.37 15.51 -17.04
CA GLY A 107 -7.78 15.54 -17.46
C GLY A 107 -8.17 14.37 -18.35
N ASN A 108 -7.27 13.92 -19.23
CA ASN A 108 -7.52 12.73 -20.05
C ASN A 108 -7.38 11.42 -19.26
N PHE A 109 -6.47 11.37 -18.27
CA PHE A 109 -6.41 10.27 -17.33
C PHE A 109 -7.73 10.12 -16.55
N TYR A 110 -8.33 11.21 -16.06
CA TYR A 110 -9.60 11.14 -15.33
C TYR A 110 -10.76 10.59 -16.17
N LYS A 111 -10.77 10.86 -17.48
CA LYS A 111 -11.78 10.37 -18.42
C LYS A 111 -11.62 8.87 -18.74
N THR A 112 -10.38 8.37 -18.74
CA THR A 112 -10.06 7.01 -19.18
C THR A 112 -9.78 6.04 -18.03
N ALA A 113 -9.50 6.54 -16.83
CA ALA A 113 -9.22 5.72 -15.66
C ALA A 113 -10.48 4.96 -15.21
N THR A 114 -10.40 3.63 -15.22
CA THR A 114 -11.45 2.75 -14.70
C THR A 114 -11.14 2.32 -13.26
N PHE A 115 -12.18 2.20 -12.43
CA PHE A 115 -12.07 1.56 -11.13
C PHE A 115 -12.25 0.05 -11.29
N ASN A 116 -11.32 -0.74 -10.74
CA ASN A 116 -11.48 -2.20 -10.70
C ASN A 116 -12.41 -2.61 -9.55
N GLU A 117 -12.97 -3.81 -9.63
CA GLU A 117 -13.81 -4.35 -8.55
C GLU A 117 -13.05 -4.40 -7.21
N GLY A 118 -13.68 -3.86 -6.17
CA GLY A 118 -13.08 -3.80 -4.83
C GLY A 118 -12.08 -2.66 -4.60
N GLU A 119 -11.78 -1.83 -5.61
CA GLU A 119 -10.90 -0.67 -5.46
C GLU A 119 -11.72 0.61 -5.27
N SER A 120 -11.50 1.33 -4.17
CA SER A 120 -12.09 2.65 -3.94
C SER A 120 -11.22 3.81 -4.47
N LYS A 121 -10.02 3.51 -4.98
CA LYS A 121 -9.05 4.49 -5.45
C LYS A 121 -8.36 3.99 -6.71
N THR A 122 -8.24 4.87 -7.70
CA THR A 122 -7.51 4.61 -8.94
C THR A 122 -6.45 5.69 -9.14
N GLY A 123 -5.36 5.33 -9.81
CA GLY A 123 -4.22 6.23 -9.98
C GLY A 123 -2.92 5.51 -10.37
N PRO A 124 -1.86 6.26 -10.69
CA PRO A 124 -0.57 5.70 -11.07
C PRO A 124 0.02 4.80 -9.97
N PHE A 125 -0.04 5.24 -8.71
CA PHE A 125 0.48 4.47 -7.58
C PHE A 125 -0.28 3.14 -7.38
N TYR A 126 -1.62 3.18 -7.43
CA TYR A 126 -2.45 1.98 -7.29
C TYR A 126 -2.23 1.01 -8.46
N THR A 127 -2.03 1.53 -9.66
CA THR A 127 -1.67 0.73 -10.84
C THR A 127 -0.33 0.02 -10.66
N LEU A 128 0.69 0.71 -10.15
CA LEU A 128 1.98 0.10 -9.82
C LEU A 128 1.84 -0.96 -8.72
N GLN A 129 1.11 -0.66 -7.65
CA GLN A 129 0.89 -1.59 -6.54
C GLN A 129 0.18 -2.87 -7.02
N ARG A 130 -0.79 -2.75 -7.93
CA ARG A 130 -1.47 -3.90 -8.55
C ARG A 130 -0.51 -4.76 -9.35
N LYS A 131 0.31 -4.16 -10.23
CA LYS A 131 1.34 -4.88 -11.00
C LYS A 131 2.31 -5.63 -10.09
N VAL A 132 2.77 -4.99 -9.02
CA VAL A 132 3.66 -5.62 -8.03
C VAL A 132 2.95 -6.79 -7.33
N ASN A 133 1.71 -6.60 -6.89
CA ASN A 133 0.92 -7.64 -6.23
C ASN A 133 0.61 -8.82 -7.17
N GLU A 134 0.38 -8.57 -8.46
CA GLU A 134 0.22 -9.61 -9.48
C GLU A 134 1.50 -10.45 -9.62
N ILE A 135 2.67 -9.82 -9.67
CA ILE A 135 3.96 -10.52 -9.70
C ILE A 135 4.14 -11.39 -8.45
N VAL A 136 3.87 -10.82 -7.27
CA VAL A 136 3.99 -11.55 -5.99
C VAL A 136 3.04 -12.74 -5.95
N LYS A 137 1.76 -12.55 -6.32
CA LYS A 137 0.77 -13.65 -6.38
C LYS A 137 1.18 -14.75 -7.36
N GLY A 138 1.66 -14.38 -8.55
CA GLY A 138 2.15 -15.34 -9.54
C GLY A 138 3.35 -16.15 -9.05
N GLN A 139 4.20 -15.56 -8.22
CA GLN A 139 5.31 -16.28 -7.59
C GLN A 139 4.80 -17.32 -6.57
N TRP A 140 3.83 -16.95 -5.72
CA TRP A 140 3.24 -17.87 -4.74
C TRP A 140 2.55 -19.09 -5.39
N THR A 141 1.88 -18.90 -6.53
CA THR A 141 1.23 -20.02 -7.24
C THR A 141 2.27 -21.02 -7.79
N ILE A 142 3.43 -20.55 -8.23
CA ILE A 142 4.54 -21.42 -8.64
C ILE A 142 5.10 -22.18 -7.43
N PHE A 143 5.31 -21.53 -6.29
CA PHE A 143 5.79 -22.20 -5.07
C PHE A 143 4.84 -23.28 -4.55
N LEU A 144 3.53 -23.07 -4.66
CA LEU A 144 2.51 -24.02 -4.16
C LEU A 144 2.19 -25.15 -5.16
N SER A 145 2.37 -24.93 -6.46
CA SER A 145 2.13 -25.94 -7.51
C SER A 145 3.35 -26.81 -7.80
N VAL A 146 4.55 -26.33 -7.46
CA VAL A 146 5.78 -27.11 -7.56
C VAL A 146 5.90 -27.96 -6.29
N PRO A 147 5.90 -29.30 -6.39
CA PRO A 147 6.13 -30.15 -5.22
C PRO A 147 7.44 -29.77 -4.56
N ILE A 148 7.45 -29.69 -3.22
CA ILE A 148 8.60 -29.29 -2.37
C ILE A 148 9.90 -29.98 -2.81
N THR A 149 9.79 -31.20 -3.34
CA THR A 149 10.90 -31.99 -3.87
C THR A 149 11.68 -31.31 -5.00
N ARG A 150 11.07 -30.48 -5.85
CA ARG A 150 11.76 -29.80 -6.97
C ARG A 150 12.54 -28.56 -6.54
N TRP A 151 12.23 -27.98 -5.38
CA TRP A 151 13.00 -26.88 -4.79
C TRP A 151 14.28 -27.38 -4.10
N PHE A 152 14.21 -28.58 -3.51
CA PHE A 152 15.34 -29.19 -2.79
C PHE A 152 16.53 -29.53 -3.70
N TRP A 153 16.30 -29.72 -5.01
CA TRP A 153 17.34 -30.11 -5.97
C TRP A 153 17.95 -28.94 -6.77
N ARG A 154 17.50 -27.69 -6.59
CA ARG A 154 18.07 -26.54 -7.33
C ARG A 154 19.41 -26.04 -6.74
N GLU A 155 19.81 -26.54 -5.57
CA GLU A 155 21.04 -26.12 -4.88
C GLU A 155 22.16 -27.18 -4.94
N VAL A 156 22.03 -28.24 -5.75
CA VAL A 156 22.95 -29.39 -5.79
C VAL A 156 23.61 -29.62 -7.16
N ASP A 157 23.49 -28.67 -8.10
CA ASP A 157 24.32 -28.59 -9.33
C ASP A 157 24.98 -27.21 -9.41
#